data_AF-A0A938G9P9-F1
#
_entry.id   AF-A0A938G9P9-F1
#
_cell.length_a   1.000
_cell.length_b   1.000
_cell.length_c   1.000
_cell.angle_alpha   90.00
_cell.angle_beta   90.00
_cell.angle_gamma   90.00
#
_symmetry.space_group_name_H-M   'P 1'
#
loop_
_entity.id
_entity.type
_entity.pdbx_description
1 polymer ?
#
loop_
_entity_poly.entity_id
_entity_poly.type
_entity_poly.pdbx_seq_one_letter_code
_entity_poly.pdbx_strand_id
1 'polypeptide(L)'
;MKMFLARVPPRPLDRPTAWACVAANLLVLPGLGSWIVGRVVGLVQMALSLAGFGLTLSWAFWLVKVWWALKHLPVEPGPHLAKAVTGVLLFAAAWLWALGSSIAILRGATAKN
;
A
#
# COMPACT_ATOMS: atom_id res chain seq x y z
N MET A 1 -9.33 37.67 -22.04
CA MET A 1 -10.32 36.58 -22.20
C MET A 1 -10.00 35.47 -21.19
N LYS A 2 -10.83 35.31 -20.15
CA LYS A 2 -10.74 34.17 -19.22
C LYS A 2 -11.50 33.00 -19.85
N MET A 3 -10.75 32.08 -20.46
CA MET A 3 -11.31 30.83 -20.98
C MET A 3 -11.71 29.97 -19.77
N PHE A 4 -12.99 30.06 -19.38
CA PHE A 4 -13.60 29.10 -18.46
C PHE A 4 -13.66 27.76 -19.19
N LEU A 5 -12.61 26.94 -19.03
CA LEU A 5 -12.71 25.53 -19.32
C LEU A 5 -13.81 24.98 -18.41
N ALA A 6 -14.98 24.71 -18.99
CA ALA A 6 -15.95 23.83 -18.35
C ALA A 6 -15.20 22.53 -18.02
N ARG A 7 -14.90 22.30 -16.74
CA ARG A 7 -14.39 20.99 -16.30
C ARG A 7 -15.48 20.01 -16.68
N VAL A 8 -15.27 19.25 -17.75
CA VAL A 8 -16.05 18.06 -18.00
C VAL A 8 -15.93 17.22 -16.73
N PRO A 9 -17.02 16.96 -16.00
CA PRO A 9 -16.95 16.16 -14.79
C PRO A 9 -16.31 14.82 -15.16
N PRO A 10 -15.33 14.33 -14.38
CA PRO A 10 -14.66 13.07 -14.69
C PRO A 10 -15.73 12.00 -14.92
N ARG A 11 -15.63 11.24 -16.03
CA ARG A 11 -16.54 10.13 -16.26
C ARG A 11 -16.52 9.22 -15.02
N PRO A 12 -17.68 8.75 -14.54
CA PRO A 12 -17.73 7.77 -13.48
C PRO A 12 -16.85 6.56 -13.80
N LEU A 13 -16.09 6.09 -12.82
CA LEU A 13 -15.23 4.93 -12.98
C LEU A 13 -16.11 3.70 -13.24
N ASP A 14 -15.82 2.93 -14.28
CA ASP A 14 -16.55 1.70 -14.53
C ASP A 14 -16.14 0.61 -13.55
N ARG A 15 -17.08 -0.29 -13.24
CA ARG A 15 -16.85 -1.38 -12.27
C ARG A 15 -15.60 -2.24 -12.52
N PRO A 16 -15.27 -2.66 -13.75
CA PRO A 16 -14.06 -3.44 -14.01
C PRO A 16 -12.79 -2.71 -13.60
N THR A 17 -12.66 -1.43 -13.98
CA THR A 17 -11.51 -0.61 -13.60
C THR A 17 -11.44 -0.39 -12.09
N ALA A 18 -12.59 -0.22 -11.43
CA ALA A 18 -12.65 -0.12 -9.97
C ALA A 18 -12.10 -1.37 -9.27
N TRP A 19 -12.43 -2.56 -9.76
CA TRP A 19 -11.87 -3.81 -9.25
C TRP A 19 -10.38 -3.97 -9.53
N ALA A 20 -9.90 -3.53 -10.71
CA ALA A 20 -8.46 -3.50 -10.99
C ALA A 20 -7.71 -2.60 -9.99
N CYS A 21 -8.29 -1.45 -9.63
CA CYS A 21 -7.72 -0.57 -8.60
C CYS A 21 -7.73 -1.21 -7.21
N VAL A 22 -8.78 -1.97 -6.86
CA VAL A 22 -8.84 -2.74 -5.61
C VAL A 22 -7.73 -3.78 -5.58
N ALA A 23 -7.57 -4.55 -6.66
CA ALA A 23 -6.49 -5.55 -6.79
C ALA A 23 -5.11 -4.89 -6.67
N ALA A 24 -4.91 -3.74 -7.32
CA ALA A 24 -3.67 -2.98 -7.22
C ALA A 24 -3.36 -2.57 -5.76
N ASN A 25 -4.35 -2.07 -5.02
CA ASN A 25 -4.19 -1.68 -3.62
C ASN A 25 -3.91 -2.86 -2.68
N LEU A 26 -4.53 -4.03 -2.90
CA LEU A 26 -4.47 -5.14 -1.94
C LEU A 26 -3.39 -6.18 -2.26
N LEU A 27 -3.07 -6.39 -3.54
CA LEU A 27 -2.21 -7.48 -4.01
C LEU A 27 -0.88 -6.99 -4.58
N VAL A 28 -0.81 -5.74 -5.05
CA VAL A 28 0.40 -5.21 -5.68
C VAL A 28 1.13 -4.28 -4.74
N LEU A 29 0.52 -3.14 -4.40
CA LEU A 29 1.13 -2.14 -3.53
C LEU A 29 0.03 -1.27 -2.88
N PRO A 30 -0.07 -1.24 -1.54
CA PRO A 30 -1.01 -0.37 -0.86
C PRO A 30 -0.90 1.08 -1.33
N GLY A 31 -1.97 1.61 -1.92
CA GLY A 31 -2.04 2.97 -2.45
C GLY A 31 -1.90 3.11 -3.97
N LEU A 32 -1.44 2.08 -4.68
CA LEU A 32 -1.28 2.15 -6.14
C LEU A 32 -2.61 2.38 -6.86
N GLY A 33 -3.65 1.63 -6.50
CA GLY A 33 -4.99 1.80 -7.07
C GLY A 33 -5.60 3.17 -6.74
N SER A 34 -5.36 3.67 -5.53
CA SER A 34 -5.77 5.03 -5.13
C SER A 34 -5.07 6.11 -5.96
N TRP A 35 -3.78 5.93 -6.26
CA TRP A 35 -3.01 6.85 -7.08
C TRP A 35 -3.44 6.83 -8.55
N ILE A 36 -3.70 5.64 -9.11
CA ILE A 36 -4.20 5.48 -10.50
C ILE A 36 -5.48 6.27 -10.73
N VAL A 37 -6.39 6.31 -9.75
CA VAL A 37 -7.64 7.10 -9.82
C VAL A 37 -7.45 8.57 -9.41
N GLY A 38 -6.20 9.06 -9.32
CA GLY A 38 -5.86 10.46 -9.08
C GLY A 38 -5.95 10.92 -7.62
N ARG A 39 -6.04 10.01 -6.64
CA ARG A 39 -6.09 10.38 -5.22
C ARG A 39 -4.67 10.43 -4.64
N VAL A 40 -4.24 11.62 -4.22
CA VAL A 40 -2.92 11.88 -3.58
C VAL A 40 -2.68 10.97 -2.37
N VAL A 41 -3.73 10.56 -1.67
CA VAL A 41 -3.66 9.59 -0.57
C VAL A 41 -2.91 8.30 -0.95
N GLY A 42 -2.97 7.89 -2.22
CA GLY A 42 -2.26 6.74 -2.74
C GLY A 42 -0.75 6.86 -2.61
N LEU A 43 -0.18 8.04 -2.83
CA LEU A 43 1.26 8.27 -2.66
C LEU A 43 1.71 8.10 -1.21
N VAL A 44 0.91 8.57 -0.26
CA VAL A 44 1.21 8.42 1.18
C VAL A 44 1.12 6.96 1.59
N GLN A 45 0.09 6.25 1.15
CA GLN A 45 -0.07 4.81 1.38
C GLN A 45 1.12 4.02 0.81
N MET A 46 1.55 4.35 -0.42
CA MET A 46 2.70 3.72 -1.06
C MET A 46 3.99 3.99 -0.27
N ALA A 47 4.24 5.24 0.12
CA ALA A 47 5.42 5.61 0.90
C ALA A 47 5.49 4.86 2.24
N LEU A 48 4.37 4.82 2.98
CA LEU A 48 4.27 4.10 4.25
C LEU A 48 4.46 2.59 4.06
N SER A 49 3.86 2.01 3.02
CA SER A 49 4.02 0.59 2.73
C SER A 49 5.45 0.23 2.36
N LEU A 50 6.12 1.01 1.51
CA LEU A 50 7.51 0.78 1.14
C LEU A 50 8.46 0.97 2.32
N ALA A 51 8.23 1.97 3.17
CA ALA A 51 9.01 2.18 4.39
C ALA A 51 8.84 1.01 5.37
N GLY A 52 7.60 0.58 5.63
CA GLY A 52 7.31 -0.54 6.51
C GLY A 52 7.88 -1.87 5.99
N PHE A 53 7.74 -2.12 4.70
CA PHE A 53 8.30 -3.28 4.02
C PHE A 53 9.84 -3.26 4.06
N GLY A 54 10.47 -2.12 3.79
CA GLY A 54 11.92 -1.96 3.86
C GLY A 54 12.49 -2.22 5.25
N LEU A 55 11.83 -1.72 6.31
CA LEU A 55 12.21 -2.01 7.70
C LEU A 55 12.09 -3.51 8.00
N THR A 56 11.01 -4.15 7.57
CA THR A 56 10.78 -5.58 7.76
C THR A 56 11.84 -6.41 7.04
N LEU A 57 12.16 -6.07 5.79
CA LEU A 57 13.21 -6.74 5.01
C LEU A 57 14.60 -6.54 5.62
N SER A 58 14.90 -5.35 6.16
CA SER A 58 16.19 -5.08 6.80
C SER A 58 16.43 -6.00 8.01
N TRP A 59 15.38 -6.24 8.79
CA TRP A 59 15.42 -7.19 9.89
C TRP A 59 15.50 -8.64 9.41
N ALA A 60 14.70 -9.02 8.40
CA ALA A 60 14.72 -10.36 7.84
C ALA A 60 16.10 -10.72 7.26
N PHE A 61 16.75 -9.78 6.58
CA PHE A 61 18.11 -9.95 6.07
C PHE A 61 19.13 -10.16 7.19
N TRP A 62 19.03 -9.37 8.27
CA TRP A 62 19.85 -9.59 9.46
C TRP A 62 19.61 -10.97 10.07
N LEU A 63 18.34 -11.38 10.22
CA LEU A 63 17.98 -12.69 10.77
C LEU A 63 18.59 -13.83 9.96
N VAL A 64 18.46 -13.79 8.63
CA VAL A 64 19.04 -14.80 7.72
C VAL A 64 20.57 -14.82 7.85
N LYS A 65 21.21 -13.65 7.91
CA LYS A 65 22.68 -13.56 8.09
C LYS A 65 23.13 -14.20 9.40
N VAL A 66 22.44 -13.91 10.50
CA VAL A 66 22.75 -14.47 11.83
C VAL A 66 22.49 -15.97 11.86
N TRP A 67 21.34 -16.42 11.36
CA TRP A 67 21.01 -17.84 11.27
C TRP A 67 22.06 -18.61 10.46
N TRP A 68 22.48 -18.06 9.32
CA TRP A 68 23.51 -18.67 8.48
C TRP A 68 24.86 -18.81 9.19
N ALA A 69 25.22 -17.82 10.02
CA ALA A 69 26.46 -17.82 10.80
C ALA A 69 26.41 -18.77 12.00
N LEU A 70 25.30 -18.78 12.74
CA LEU A 70 25.13 -19.57 13.97
C LEU A 70 24.77 -21.04 13.71
N LYS A 71 24.28 -21.38 12.50
CA LYS A 71 23.73 -22.71 12.14
C LYS A 71 22.52 -23.15 12.98
N HIS A 72 21.97 -22.26 13.79
CA HIS A 72 20.70 -22.41 14.49
C HIS A 72 19.96 -21.07 14.48
N LEU A 73 18.64 -21.10 14.68
CA LEU A 73 17.86 -19.88 14.80
C LEU A 73 18.27 -19.12 16.08
N PRO A 74 18.46 -17.79 16.02
CA PRO A 74 18.69 -17.01 17.22
C PRO A 74 17.42 -17.07 18.09
N VAL A 75 17.58 -17.51 19.35
CA VAL A 75 16.47 -17.66 20.31
C VAL A 75 16.10 -16.30 20.91
N GLU A 76 17.05 -15.38 20.98
CA GLU A 76 16.79 -14.03 21.42
C GLU A 76 16.31 -13.15 20.26
N PRO A 77 15.27 -12.32 20.46
CA PRO A 77 14.71 -11.45 19.43
C PRO A 77 15.70 -10.43 18.84
N GLY A 78 16.85 -10.25 19.50
CA GLY A 78 17.95 -9.43 19.05
C GLY A 78 17.65 -7.92 19.10
N PRO A 79 18.68 -7.07 18.89
CA PRO A 79 18.56 -5.61 18.99
C PRO A 79 17.73 -4.98 17.87
N HIS A 80 17.20 -5.77 16.93
CA HIS A 80 16.49 -5.28 15.74
C HIS A 80 15.01 -5.67 15.72
N LEU A 81 14.48 -6.36 16.73
CA LEU A 81 13.06 -6.70 16.80
C LEU A 81 12.15 -5.47 16.71
N ALA A 82 12.51 -4.38 17.38
CA ALA A 82 11.74 -3.14 17.33
C ALA A 82 11.60 -2.59 15.90
N LYS A 83 12.64 -2.74 15.06
CA LYS A 83 12.59 -2.37 13.64
C LYS A 83 11.61 -3.24 12.87
N ALA A 84 11.60 -4.54 13.12
CA ALA A 84 10.67 -5.49 12.50
C ALA A 84 9.22 -5.14 12.87
N VAL A 85 8.94 -4.98 14.16
CA VAL A 85 7.60 -4.66 14.66
C VAL A 85 7.13 -3.32 14.08
N THR A 86 7.98 -2.30 14.10
CA THR A 86 7.66 -1.00 13.51
C THR A 86 7.37 -1.12 12.01
N GLY A 87 8.17 -1.90 11.28
CA GLY A 87 7.99 -2.14 9.86
C GLY A 87 6.66 -2.81 9.54
N VAL A 88 6.32 -3.88 10.26
CA VAL A 88 5.07 -4.61 10.13
C VAL A 88 3.87 -3.71 10.45
N LEU A 89 3.94 -2.94 11.54
CA LEU A 89 2.86 -2.04 11.93
C LEU A 89 2.62 -0.92 10.90
N LEU A 90 3.70 -0.32 10.38
CA LEU A 90 3.59 0.70 9.32
C LEU A 90 2.98 0.13 8.04
N PHE A 91 3.43 -1.05 7.61
CA PHE A 91 2.89 -1.73 6.44
C PHE A 91 1.42 -2.10 6.64
N ALA A 92 1.06 -2.67 7.79
CA ALA A 92 -0.31 -3.06 8.12
C ALA A 92 -1.25 -1.84 8.17
N ALA A 93 -0.79 -0.73 8.75
CA ALA A 93 -1.56 0.52 8.77
C ALA A 93 -1.81 1.05 7.35
N ALA A 94 -0.78 1.06 6.49
CA ALA A 94 -0.91 1.45 5.09
C ALA A 94 -1.87 0.52 4.32
N TRP A 95 -1.79 -0.79 4.56
CA TRP A 95 -2.64 -1.79 3.93
C TRP A 95 -4.12 -1.64 4.34
N LEU A 96 -4.40 -1.50 5.64
CA LEU A 96 -5.77 -1.27 6.13
C LEU A 96 -6.35 0.04 5.59
N TRP A 97 -5.52 1.07 5.47
CA TRP A 97 -5.94 2.33 4.87
C TRP A 97 -6.24 2.20 3.37
N ALA A 98 -5.40 1.45 2.63
CA ALA A 98 -5.63 1.14 1.23
C ALA A 98 -6.90 0.31 1.03
N LEU A 99 -7.22 -0.62 1.95
CA LEU A 99 -8.49 -1.34 1.96
C LEU A 99 -9.69 -0.40 2.10
N GLY A 100 -9.65 0.55 3.05
CA GLY A 100 -10.68 1.58 3.18
C GLY A 100 -10.83 2.43 1.91
N SER A 101 -9.71 2.75 1.26
CA SER A 101 -9.69 3.48 -0.01
C SER A 101 -10.30 2.68 -1.16
N SER A 102 -10.04 1.37 -1.22
CA SER A 102 -10.63 0.44 -2.18
C SER A 102 -12.16 0.36 -2.05
N ILE A 103 -12.67 0.34 -0.82
CA ILE A 103 -14.14 0.40 -0.58
C ILE A 103 -14.71 1.72 -1.11
N ALA A 104 -14.03 2.85 -0.87
CA ALA A 104 -14.44 4.15 -1.39
C ALA A 104 -14.36 4.26 -2.93
N ILE A 105 -13.46 3.51 -3.58
CA ILE A 105 -13.40 3.41 -5.05
C ILE A 105 -14.60 2.61 -5.57
N LEU A 106 -14.87 1.43 -5.00
CA LEU A 106 -15.99 0.58 -5.41
C LEU A 106 -17.36 1.26 -5.22
N ARG A 107 -17.54 2.02 -4.13
CA ARG A 107 -18.77 2.79 -3.87
C ARG A 107 -19.01 3.91 -4.88
N GLY A 108 -17.94 4.45 -5.48
CA GLY A 108 -18.03 5.50 -6.50
C GLY A 108 -18.13 4.97 -7.93
N ALA A 109 -18.05 3.65 -8.13
CA ALA A 109 -18.07 3.04 -9.45
C ALA A 109 -19.49 2.79 -9.94
N THR A 110 -19.77 3.14 -11.20
CA THR A 110 -21.07 2.88 -11.83
C THR A 110 -21.03 1.57 -12.63
N ALA A 111 -22.16 0.86 -12.68
CA ALA A 111 -22.32 -0.23 -13.62
C ALA A 111 -22.27 0.34 -15.04
N LYS A 112 -21.42 -0.26 -15.88
CA LYS A 112 -21.42 0.02 -17.32
C LYS A 112 -22.60 -0.78 -17.88
N ASN A 113 -23.70 -0.10 -18.21
CA ASN A 113 -24.79 -0.70 -18.99
C ASN A 113 -24.37 -0.80 -20.46
#